data_AF-A0A2E1WJV3-F1
#
_entry.id   AF-A0A2E1WJV3-F1
#
_cell.length_a   1.000
_cell.length_b   1.000
_cell.length_c   1.000
_cell.angle_alpha   90.00
_cell.angle_beta   90.00
_cell.angle_gamma   90.00
#
_symmetry.space_group_name_H-M   'P 1'
#
loop_
_entity.id
_entity.type
_entity.pdbx_description
1 polymer ?
#
loop_
_entity_poly.entity_id
_entity_poly.type
_entity_poly.pdbx_seq_one_letter_code
_entity_poly.pdbx_strand_id
1 'polypeptide(L)'
;MSVSRGDATSAYAGTYAGTISLTSTADVVALGSATDQRIESVSVSVTHDGLVFLSVRGVTITGVVDNAGNWGLQASIDDLRSLLSETNISRLNDAGCSLGAKAARIQGVITPPNMTANVSGTLKCKRAEVTVATLTTAGTLTANR
;
A
#
# COMPACT_ATOMS: atom_id res chain seq x y z
N MET A 1 -10.53 -0.99 6.35
CA MET A 1 -9.89 -2.21 5.80
C MET A 1 -10.96 -3.29 5.74
N SER A 2 -11.04 -4.10 4.67
CA SER A 2 -12.10 -5.12 4.54
C SER A 2 -11.68 -6.52 5.00
N VAL A 3 -10.43 -6.68 5.45
CA VAL A 3 -9.92 -7.93 6.02
C VAL A 3 -9.91 -7.76 7.54
N SER A 4 -10.44 -8.75 8.25
CA SER A 4 -10.36 -8.82 9.71
C SER A 4 -9.39 -9.92 10.08
N ARG A 5 -8.62 -9.70 11.14
CA ARG A 5 -7.63 -10.67 11.61
C ARG A 5 -8.33 -11.98 12.01
N GLY A 6 -7.84 -13.08 11.46
CA GLY A 6 -8.27 -14.42 11.82
C GLY A 6 -7.67 -14.90 13.15
N ASP A 7 -8.28 -15.92 13.73
CA ASP A 7 -7.81 -16.63 14.93
C ASP A 7 -7.15 -17.98 14.60
N ALA A 8 -7.24 -18.44 13.34
CA ALA A 8 -6.70 -19.70 12.83
C ALA A 8 -5.81 -19.48 11.59
N THR A 9 -4.72 -18.73 11.76
CA THR A 9 -3.87 -18.25 10.65
C THR A 9 -2.49 -18.90 10.57
N SER A 10 -2.20 -19.90 11.40
CA SER A 10 -0.86 -20.51 11.52
C SER A 10 -0.33 -21.09 10.21
N ALA A 11 -1.21 -21.59 9.34
CA ALA A 11 -0.86 -22.14 8.03
C ALA A 11 -0.24 -21.10 7.07
N TYR A 12 -0.50 -19.81 7.30
CA TYR A 12 0.00 -18.70 6.49
C TYR A 12 1.25 -18.04 7.08
N ALA A 13 1.60 -18.36 8.33
CA ALA A 13 2.75 -17.78 9.00
C ALA A 13 4.03 -18.08 8.23
N GLY A 14 4.92 -17.11 8.03
CA GLY A 14 6.13 -17.23 7.23
C GLY A 14 6.67 -15.91 6.71
N THR A 15 7.85 -15.93 6.11
CA THR A 15 8.43 -14.77 5.43
C THR A 15 8.39 -15.01 3.94
N TYR A 16 7.77 -14.09 3.21
CA TYR A 16 7.62 -14.12 1.75
C TYR A 16 8.48 -13.00 1.17
N ALA A 17 9.33 -13.31 0.20
CA ALA A 17 10.13 -12.33 -0.52
C ALA A 17 9.60 -12.16 -1.95
N GLY A 18 9.66 -10.94 -2.47
CA GLY A 18 9.19 -10.67 -3.83
C GLY A 18 9.24 -9.21 -4.21
N THR A 19 8.28 -8.78 -5.02
CA THR A 19 8.24 -7.40 -5.54
C THR A 19 6.86 -6.76 -5.40
N ILE A 20 6.87 -5.44 -5.28
CA ILE A 20 5.68 -4.60 -5.40
C ILE A 20 5.88 -3.65 -6.58
N SER A 21 4.87 -3.56 -7.43
CA SER A 21 4.74 -2.53 -8.47
C SER A 21 3.71 -1.51 -8.00
N LEU A 22 4.04 -0.23 -8.12
CA LEU A 22 3.13 0.87 -7.85
C LEU A 22 3.16 1.87 -9.01
N THR A 23 2.03 2.02 -9.68
CA THR A 23 1.72 3.17 -10.52
C THR A 23 0.96 4.19 -9.66
N SER A 24 1.43 5.43 -9.66
CA SER A 24 0.82 6.52 -8.92
C SER A 24 0.56 7.71 -9.83
N THR A 25 -0.62 8.31 -9.74
CA THR A 25 -0.97 9.53 -10.47
C THR A 25 -1.37 10.59 -9.45
N ALA A 26 -0.58 11.65 -9.37
CA ALA A 26 -0.90 12.84 -8.59
C ALA A 26 -1.47 13.90 -9.53
N ASP A 27 -2.71 14.29 -9.31
CA ASP A 27 -3.41 15.36 -10.02
C ASP A 27 -3.64 16.52 -9.05
N VAL A 28 -3.02 17.66 -9.29
CA VAL A 28 -3.10 18.84 -8.42
C VAL A 28 -3.70 19.99 -9.21
N VAL A 29 -4.75 20.60 -8.66
CA VAL A 29 -5.41 21.76 -9.27
C VAL A 29 -4.37 22.86 -9.51
N ALA A 30 -4.39 23.42 -10.72
CA ALA A 30 -3.43 24.41 -11.25
C ALA A 30 -2.00 23.90 -11.57
N LEU A 31 -1.56 22.73 -11.10
CA LEU A 31 -0.25 22.14 -11.46
C LEU A 31 -0.35 20.99 -12.47
N GLY A 32 -1.56 20.47 -12.69
CA GLY A 32 -1.84 19.37 -13.60
C GLY A 32 -1.53 18.00 -13.00
N SER A 33 -1.51 16.99 -13.86
CA SER A 33 -1.31 15.59 -13.47
C SER A 33 0.10 15.10 -13.79
N ALA A 34 0.63 14.22 -12.93
CA ALA A 34 1.87 13.52 -13.14
C ALA A 34 1.72 12.06 -12.71
N THR A 35 2.14 11.15 -13.58
CA THR A 35 2.14 9.71 -13.33
C THR A 35 3.57 9.20 -13.17
N ASP A 36 3.80 8.39 -12.14
CA ASP A 36 5.06 7.70 -11.89
C ASP A 36 4.80 6.19 -11.71
N GLN A 37 5.77 5.37 -12.08
CA GLN A 37 5.72 3.92 -11.84
C GLN A 37 7.03 3.45 -11.23
N ARG A 38 6.94 2.71 -10.13
CA ARG A 38 8.09 2.10 -9.45
C ARG A 38 7.85 0.64 -9.15
N ILE A 39 8.95 -0.11 -9.17
CA ILE A 39 8.98 -1.52 -8.76
C ILE A 39 10.06 -1.64 -7.70
N GLU A 40 9.72 -2.22 -6.56
CA GLU A 40 10.65 -2.41 -5.45
C GLU A 40 10.61 -3.83 -4.92
N SER A 41 11.72 -4.25 -4.32
CA SER A 41 11.79 -5.50 -3.56
C SER A 41 11.06 -5.35 -2.23
N VAL A 42 10.37 -6.40 -1.82
CA VAL A 42 9.62 -6.44 -0.57
C VAL A 42 9.88 -7.73 0.21
N SER A 43 9.69 -7.64 1.51
CA SER A 43 9.57 -8.79 2.41
C SER A 43 8.27 -8.69 3.18
N VAL A 44 7.46 -9.75 3.17
CA VAL A 44 6.21 -9.84 3.93
C VAL A 44 6.36 -10.90 4.99
N SER A 45 6.32 -10.51 6.26
CA SER A 45 6.32 -11.44 7.38
C SER A 45 4.92 -11.63 7.93
N VAL A 46 4.45 -12.87 7.95
CA VAL A 46 3.17 -13.28 8.52
C VAL A 46 3.45 -14.05 9.80
N THR A 47 2.82 -13.61 10.87
CA THR A 47 2.93 -14.23 12.19
C THR A 47 1.92 -15.36 12.36
N HIS A 48 2.17 -16.27 13.30
CA HIS A 48 1.25 -17.37 13.63
C HIS A 48 -0.14 -16.87 14.04
N ASP A 49 -0.19 -15.70 14.67
CA ASP A 49 -1.40 -15.10 15.19
C ASP A 49 -2.10 -14.18 14.18
N GLY A 50 -1.58 -14.03 12.95
CA GLY A 50 -2.31 -13.42 11.83
C GLY A 50 -2.00 -11.94 11.59
N LEU A 51 -0.97 -11.39 12.23
CA LEU A 51 -0.39 -10.09 11.85
C LEU A 51 0.50 -10.24 10.62
N VAL A 52 0.44 -9.24 9.74
CA VAL A 52 1.24 -9.14 8.52
C VAL A 52 2.11 -7.89 8.60
N PHE A 53 3.38 -8.01 8.29
CA PHE A 53 4.34 -6.91 8.23
C PHE A 53 4.93 -6.85 6.83
N LEU A 54 4.52 -5.86 6.04
CA LEU A 54 5.11 -5.57 4.73
C LEU A 54 6.28 -4.61 4.92
N SER A 55 7.47 -5.03 4.54
CA SER A 55 8.68 -4.22 4.55
C SER A 55 9.10 -3.85 3.13
N VAL A 56 9.27 -2.55 2.88
CA VAL A 56 9.75 -1.99 1.61
C VAL A 56 10.73 -0.85 1.91
N ARG A 57 11.96 -0.94 1.39
CA ARG A 57 13.00 0.10 1.56
C ARG A 57 13.17 0.63 3.01
N GLY A 58 13.04 -0.24 4.01
CA GLY A 58 13.18 0.12 5.43
C GLY A 58 11.92 0.68 6.10
N VAL A 59 10.81 0.80 5.37
CA VAL A 59 9.48 1.13 5.92
C VAL A 59 8.72 -0.17 6.17
N THR A 60 8.08 -0.29 7.34
CA THR A 60 7.23 -1.44 7.68
C THR A 60 5.78 -1.02 7.87
N ILE A 61 4.89 -1.67 7.13
CA ILE A 61 3.45 -1.40 7.13
C ILE A 61 2.73 -2.61 7.71
N THR A 62 1.87 -2.37 8.70
CA THR A 62 1.15 -3.43 9.40
C THR A 62 -0.19 -3.73 8.72
N GLY A 63 -0.48 -5.02 8.59
CA GLY A 63 -1.72 -5.59 8.07
C GLY A 63 -2.14 -6.82 8.86
N VAL A 64 -3.13 -7.52 8.33
CA VAL A 64 -3.65 -8.75 8.93
C VAL A 64 -4.03 -9.75 7.83
N VAL A 65 -4.13 -11.01 8.20
CA VAL A 65 -4.69 -12.10 7.39
C VAL A 65 -5.88 -12.73 8.11
N ASP A 66 -6.89 -13.15 7.36
CA ASP A 66 -8.05 -13.88 7.87
C ASP A 66 -7.88 -15.41 7.78
N ASN A 67 -8.86 -16.15 8.29
CA ASN A 67 -8.82 -17.63 8.30
C ASN A 67 -8.91 -18.27 6.91
N ALA A 68 -9.26 -17.50 5.88
CA ALA A 68 -9.32 -17.96 4.49
C ALA A 68 -8.06 -17.58 3.70
N GLY A 69 -7.07 -16.94 4.34
CA GLY A 69 -5.84 -16.51 3.69
C GLY A 69 -5.98 -15.19 2.94
N ASN A 70 -7.12 -14.50 3.04
CA ASN A 70 -7.20 -13.14 2.53
C ASN A 70 -6.41 -12.22 3.47
N TRP A 71 -5.53 -11.41 2.91
CA TRP A 71 -4.71 -10.50 3.68
C TRP A 71 -4.80 -9.09 3.15
N GLY A 72 -4.48 -8.13 4.00
CA GLY A 72 -4.32 -6.76 3.54
C GLY A 72 -3.89 -5.76 4.59
N LEU A 73 -3.60 -4.56 4.09
CA LEU A 73 -3.16 -3.41 4.86
C LEU A 73 -3.57 -2.09 4.20
N GLN A 74 -3.39 -0.99 4.93
CA GLN A 74 -3.56 0.37 4.40
C GLN A 74 -2.28 1.18 4.57
N ALA A 75 -1.77 1.69 3.45
CA ALA A 75 -0.57 2.51 3.40
C ALA A 75 -0.95 3.99 3.26
N SER A 76 -0.29 4.84 4.04
CA SER A 76 -0.32 6.30 3.91
C SER A 76 0.60 6.78 2.78
N ILE A 77 0.60 8.09 2.48
CA ILE A 77 1.59 8.66 1.55
C ILE A 77 3.00 8.46 2.10
N ASP A 78 3.20 8.67 3.41
CA ASP A 78 4.50 8.46 4.07
C ASP A 78 4.95 7.00 3.99
N ASP A 79 4.04 6.04 4.20
CA ASP A 79 4.33 4.61 4.05
C ASP A 79 4.80 4.25 2.62
N LEU A 80 4.27 4.96 1.62
CA LEU A 80 4.58 4.76 0.20
C LEU A 80 5.71 5.65 -0.31
N ARG A 81 6.40 6.40 0.55
CA ARG A 81 7.38 7.41 0.14
C ARG A 81 8.49 6.88 -0.78
N SER A 82 8.93 5.64 -0.60
CA SER A 82 9.91 5.01 -1.49
C SER A 82 9.35 4.65 -2.87
N LEU A 83 8.03 4.44 -2.95
CA LEU A 83 7.30 4.03 -4.16
C LEU A 83 6.67 5.21 -4.91
N LEU A 84 6.71 6.42 -4.33
CA LEU A 84 6.24 7.65 -4.95
C LEU A 84 7.44 8.52 -5.35
N SER A 85 7.30 9.31 -6.41
CA SER A 85 8.32 10.31 -6.76
C SER A 85 8.35 11.46 -5.74
N GLU A 86 9.55 11.96 -5.41
CA GLU A 86 9.70 13.10 -4.50
C GLU A 86 8.93 14.33 -5.00
N THR A 87 8.91 14.54 -6.32
CA THR A 87 8.13 15.59 -6.98
C THR A 87 6.64 15.44 -6.69
N ASN A 88 6.07 14.24 -6.80
CA ASN A 88 4.64 14.02 -6.51
C ASN A 88 4.34 14.24 -5.03
N ILE A 89 5.22 13.79 -4.13
CA ILE A 89 5.06 14.01 -2.69
C ILE A 89 5.08 15.51 -2.36
N SER A 90 6.04 16.26 -2.90
CA SER A 90 6.13 17.71 -2.71
C SER A 90 4.85 18.40 -3.18
N ARG A 91 4.39 18.09 -4.40
CA ARG A 91 3.16 18.67 -4.97
C ARG A 91 1.92 18.39 -4.10
N LEU A 92 1.78 17.17 -3.60
CA LEU A 92 0.69 16.79 -2.71
C LEU A 92 0.77 17.56 -1.38
N ASN A 93 1.97 17.66 -0.80
CA ASN A 93 2.21 18.40 0.44
C ASN A 93 1.91 19.91 0.27
N ASP A 94 2.36 20.52 -0.82
CA ASP A 94 2.13 21.93 -1.14
C ASP A 94 0.64 22.22 -1.37
N ALA A 95 -0.09 21.28 -1.98
CA ALA A 95 -1.55 21.32 -2.09
C ALA A 95 -2.27 21.15 -0.73
N GLY A 96 -1.56 20.76 0.33
CA GLY A 96 -2.09 20.54 1.68
C GLY A 96 -2.64 19.14 1.93
N CYS A 97 -2.23 18.15 1.15
CA CYS A 97 -2.51 16.75 1.48
C CYS A 97 -1.79 16.34 2.77
N SER A 98 -2.51 15.71 3.71
CA SER A 98 -1.86 15.08 4.86
C SER A 98 -1.08 13.84 4.41
N LEU A 99 0.23 13.81 4.66
CA LEU A 99 1.09 12.68 4.27
C LEU A 99 0.77 11.39 5.06
N GLY A 100 0.20 11.53 6.26
CA GLY A 100 -0.33 10.40 7.03
C GLY A 100 -1.67 9.84 6.51
N ALA A 101 -2.31 10.49 5.54
CA ALA A 101 -3.59 10.03 5.00
C ALA A 101 -3.41 8.73 4.22
N LYS A 102 -4.34 7.78 4.42
CA LYS A 102 -4.33 6.48 3.74
C LYS A 102 -4.56 6.68 2.24
N ALA A 103 -3.53 6.37 1.47
CA ALA A 103 -3.47 6.57 0.03
C ALA A 103 -3.72 5.28 -0.75
N ALA A 104 -3.29 4.14 -0.21
CA ALA A 104 -3.43 2.85 -0.86
C ALA A 104 -3.95 1.78 0.09
N ARG A 105 -4.69 0.85 -0.51
CA ARG A 105 -5.08 -0.43 0.06
C ARG A 105 -4.34 -1.52 -0.71
N ILE A 106 -3.62 -2.37 0.01
CA ILE A 106 -2.95 -3.55 -0.54
C ILE A 106 -3.70 -4.76 -0.02
N GLN A 107 -4.27 -5.56 -0.92
CA GLN A 107 -5.10 -6.72 -0.57
C GLN A 107 -4.96 -7.86 -1.55
N GLY A 108 -4.93 -9.08 -1.04
CA GLY A 108 -4.94 -10.28 -1.86
C GLY A 108 -5.01 -11.55 -1.03
N VAL A 109 -4.38 -12.60 -1.52
CA VAL A 109 -4.52 -13.96 -1.00
C VAL A 109 -3.15 -14.58 -0.76
N ILE A 110 -3.04 -15.33 0.34
CA ILE A 110 -1.92 -16.21 0.65
C ILE A 110 -2.35 -17.64 0.33
N THR A 111 -1.70 -18.23 -0.66
CA THR A 111 -1.82 -19.65 -0.99
C THR A 111 -0.43 -20.24 -0.91
N PRO A 112 0.04 -20.62 0.30
CA PRO A 112 1.42 -21.03 0.51
C PRO A 112 1.88 -22.07 -0.53
N PRO A 113 3.08 -21.89 -1.12
CA PRO A 113 4.12 -20.92 -0.75
C PRO A 113 3.94 -19.51 -1.34
N ASN A 114 2.88 -19.27 -2.11
CA ASN A 114 2.68 -18.03 -2.86
C ASN A 114 1.86 -16.99 -2.08
N MET A 115 2.15 -15.73 -2.34
CA MET A 115 1.40 -14.58 -1.86
C MET A 115 1.22 -13.59 -3.02
N THR A 116 -0.01 -13.12 -3.20
CA THR A 116 -0.32 -12.08 -4.18
C THR A 116 -1.18 -10.99 -3.54
N ALA A 117 -1.11 -9.78 -4.08
CA ALA A 117 -2.04 -8.71 -3.77
C ALA A 117 -2.14 -7.69 -4.90
N ASN A 118 -3.27 -7.00 -4.92
CA ASN A 118 -3.49 -5.80 -5.71
C ASN A 118 -3.30 -4.57 -4.82
N VAL A 119 -2.68 -3.55 -5.39
CA VAL A 119 -2.61 -2.21 -4.80
C VAL A 119 -3.66 -1.36 -5.48
N SER A 120 -4.50 -0.69 -4.69
CA SER A 120 -5.56 0.19 -5.20
C SER A 120 -5.85 1.31 -4.21
N GLY A 121 -6.11 2.52 -4.71
CA GLY A 121 -6.46 3.64 -3.84
C GLY A 121 -6.74 4.92 -4.59
N THR A 122 -7.59 5.75 -4.00
CA THR A 122 -7.84 7.12 -4.45
C THR A 122 -7.99 8.00 -3.22
N LEU A 123 -7.00 8.85 -2.98
CA LEU A 123 -7.02 9.85 -1.94
C LEU A 123 -7.37 11.20 -2.56
N LYS A 124 -8.43 11.84 -2.05
CA LYS A 124 -8.81 13.21 -2.43
C LYS A 124 -8.47 14.16 -1.30
N CYS A 125 -7.58 15.11 -1.55
CA CYS A 125 -7.23 16.15 -0.62
C CYS A 125 -8.17 17.34 -0.83
N LYS A 126 -8.82 17.79 0.25
CA LYS A 126 -9.80 18.86 0.20
C LYS A 126 -9.37 20.05 1.05
N ARG A 127 -9.65 21.27 0.55
CA ARG A 127 -9.60 22.52 1.32
C ARG A 127 -10.96 23.20 1.20
N ALA A 128 -11.58 23.54 2.32
CA ALA A 128 -12.94 24.11 2.36
C ALA A 128 -13.93 23.30 1.47
N GLU A 129 -13.91 21.97 1.62
CA GLU A 129 -14.70 21.00 0.84
C GLU A 129 -14.39 20.86 -0.66
N VAL A 130 -13.55 21.72 -1.23
CA VAL A 130 -13.10 21.66 -2.62
C VAL A 130 -11.91 20.71 -2.75
N THR A 131 -11.96 19.79 -3.72
CA THR A 131 -10.82 18.89 -4.00
C THR A 131 -9.71 19.68 -4.69
N VAL A 132 -8.55 19.77 -4.05
CA VAL A 132 -7.38 20.50 -4.55
C VAL A 132 -6.30 19.58 -5.10
N ALA A 133 -6.31 18.31 -4.68
CA ALA A 133 -5.44 17.28 -5.23
C ALA A 133 -6.07 15.90 -5.13
N THR A 134 -5.74 15.02 -6.06
CA THR A 134 -6.08 13.60 -6.04
C THR A 134 -4.82 12.77 -6.24
N LEU A 135 -4.60 11.79 -5.38
CA LEU A 135 -3.60 10.73 -5.58
C LEU A 135 -4.32 9.43 -5.88
N THR A 136 -4.08 8.87 -7.06
CA THR A 136 -4.55 7.54 -7.44
C THR A 136 -3.37 6.57 -7.42
N THR A 137 -3.55 5.42 -6.81
CA THR A 137 -2.53 4.36 -6.75
C THR A 137 -3.09 3.06 -7.30
N ALA A 138 -2.32 2.36 -8.12
CA ALA A 138 -2.64 1.06 -8.68
C ALA A 138 -1.38 0.20 -8.76
N GLY A 139 -1.52 -1.12 -8.73
CA GLY A 139 -0.38 -2.01 -8.89
C GLY A 139 -0.62 -3.40 -8.32
N THR A 140 0.48 -4.14 -8.15
CA THR A 140 0.46 -5.53 -7.70
C THR A 140 1.62 -5.83 -6.79
N LEU A 141 1.46 -6.84 -5.94
CA LEU A 141 2.52 -7.45 -5.16
C LEU A 141 2.50 -8.94 -5.43
N THR A 142 3.66 -9.51 -5.68
CA THR A 142 3.87 -10.96 -5.74
C THR A 142 5.04 -11.33 -4.86
N ALA A 143 4.89 -12.39 -4.07
CA ALA A 143 5.94 -12.90 -3.20
C ALA A 143 5.81 -14.41 -3.02
N ASN A 144 6.92 -15.05 -2.66
CA ASN A 144 7.00 -16.48 -2.40
C ASN A 144 7.88 -16.73 -1.17
N ARG A 145 7.65 -17.85 -0.49
CA ARG A 145 8.29 -18.25 0.76
C ARG A 145 9.48 -19.17 0.55
#